data_AF-A0A1I8GCI8-F1
#
_entry.id   AF-A0A1I8GCI8-F1
#
_cell.length_a   1.000
_cell.length_b   1.000
_cell.length_c   1.000
_cell.angle_alpha   90.00
_cell.angle_beta   90.00
_cell.angle_gamma   90.00
#
_symmetry.space_group_name_H-M   'P 1'
#
loop_
_entity.id
_entity.type
_entity.pdbx_description
1 polymer ?
#
loop_
_entity_poly.entity_id
_entity_poly.type
_entity_poly.pdbx_seq_one_letter_code
_entity_poly.pdbx_strand_id
1 'polypeptide(L)'
;MKLRELWTLLFVLQLLPQALTQTVHESNSTDLLFAKIFDIRYSMVNPPRVNGTFNVTFDMAIAQLLELTWYDTRLSWRNRVFNGNLSFNSVQSIKIPNSQIWKPDLVVYNEYAG
;
A
#
# COMPACT_ATOMS: atom_id res chain seq x y z
N MET A 1 -1.62 -44.99 13.43
CA MET A 1 -0.78 -43.77 13.47
C MET A 1 0.03 -43.82 14.77
N LYS A 2 1.37 -43.88 14.70
CA LYS A 2 2.22 -44.12 15.89
C LYS A 2 2.51 -42.80 16.61
N LEU A 3 2.52 -42.80 17.94
CA LEU A 3 2.73 -41.61 18.78
C LEU A 3 3.99 -40.80 18.40
N ARG A 4 5.04 -41.47 17.90
CA ARG A 4 6.27 -40.84 17.41
C ARG A 4 6.06 -39.93 16.18
N GLU A 5 5.11 -40.25 15.31
CA GLU A 5 4.75 -39.46 14.12
C GLU A 5 4.05 -38.14 14.51
N LEU A 6 3.28 -38.15 15.60
CA LEU A 6 2.65 -36.94 16.16
C LEU A 6 3.68 -35.98 16.72
N TRP A 7 4.72 -36.50 17.39
CA TRP A 7 5.81 -35.70 17.94
C TRP A 7 6.69 -35.10 16.86
N THR A 8 7.01 -35.85 15.79
CA THR A 8 7.75 -35.30 14.64
C THR A 8 6.95 -34.24 13.90
N LEU A 9 5.64 -34.44 13.69
CA LEU A 9 4.77 -33.43 13.08
C LEU A 9 4.68 -32.16 13.93
N LEU A 10 4.52 -32.29 15.26
CA LEU A 10 4.54 -31.13 16.15
C LEU A 10 5.87 -30.39 16.07
N PHE A 11 7.01 -31.09 16.09
CA PHE A 11 8.34 -30.50 16.02
C PHE A 11 8.60 -29.78 14.68
N VAL A 12 8.16 -30.37 13.56
CA VAL A 12 8.22 -29.75 12.22
C VAL A 12 7.32 -28.51 12.14
N LEU A 13 6.17 -28.49 12.84
CA LEU A 13 5.29 -27.32 12.89
C LEU A 13 5.91 -26.13 13.65
N GLN A 14 6.79 -26.38 14.63
CA GLN A 14 7.50 -25.32 15.39
C GLN A 14 8.73 -24.80 14.62
N LEU A 15 9.20 -25.56 13.63
CA LEU A 15 10.28 -25.18 12.72
C LEU A 15 9.80 -24.38 11.51
N LEU A 16 8.49 -24.11 11.39
CA LEU A 16 7.96 -23.19 10.39
C LEU A 16 8.67 -21.84 10.53
N PRO A 17 9.30 -21.32 9.46
CA PRO A 17 9.97 -20.03 9.50
C PRO A 17 9.01 -18.97 10.01
N GLN A 18 9.36 -18.26 11.09
CA GLN A 18 8.56 -17.13 11.60
C GLN A 18 8.37 -16.04 10.54
N ALA A 19 9.23 -16.01 9.52
CA ALA A 19 9.07 -15.18 8.34
C ALA A 19 7.77 -15.51 7.57
N LEU A 20 7.41 -16.79 7.41
CA LEU A 20 6.19 -17.17 6.68
C LEU A 20 4.90 -16.83 7.44
N THR A 21 4.93 -16.86 8.78
CA THR A 21 3.77 -16.44 9.58
C THR A 21 3.64 -14.92 9.62
N GLN A 22 4.75 -14.19 9.66
CA GLN A 22 4.77 -12.73 9.55
C GLN A 22 4.21 -12.25 8.21
N THR A 23 4.66 -12.84 7.09
CA THR A 23 4.19 -12.43 5.76
C THR A 23 2.70 -12.68 5.55
N VAL A 24 2.17 -13.81 6.03
CA VAL A 24 0.74 -14.14 5.92
C VAL A 24 -0.11 -13.20 6.79
N HIS A 25 0.32 -12.92 8.03
CA HIS A 25 -0.38 -11.99 8.93
C HIS A 25 -0.36 -10.55 8.37
N GLU A 26 0.77 -10.13 7.83
CA GLU A 26 0.92 -8.82 7.19
C GLU A 26 0.02 -8.69 5.96
N SER A 27 0.05 -9.68 5.05
CA SER A 27 -0.82 -9.71 3.86
C SER A 27 -2.30 -9.55 4.19
N ASN A 28 -2.80 -10.27 5.21
CA ASN A 28 -4.19 -10.16 5.63
C ASN A 28 -4.50 -8.75 6.18
N SER A 29 -3.58 -8.20 6.98
CA SER A 29 -3.73 -6.87 7.55
C SER A 29 -3.73 -5.78 6.48
N THR A 30 -2.90 -5.91 5.44
CA THR A 30 -2.84 -4.96 4.32
C THR A 30 -4.09 -4.99 3.46
N ASP A 31 -4.65 -6.18 3.21
CA ASP A 31 -5.87 -6.34 2.40
C ASP A 31 -7.09 -5.77 3.13
N LEU A 32 -7.19 -6.05 4.44
CA LEU A 32 -8.24 -5.48 5.29
C LEU A 32 -8.12 -3.95 5.41
N LEU A 33 -6.89 -3.44 5.53
CA LEU A 33 -6.65 -1.99 5.54
C LEU A 33 -7.11 -1.37 4.22
N PHE A 34 -6.70 -1.94 3.08
CA PHE A 34 -7.11 -1.45 1.77
C PHE A 34 -8.63 -1.43 1.65
N ALA A 35 -9.32 -2.51 2.02
CA ALA A 35 -10.79 -2.55 2.02
C ALA A 35 -11.46 -1.49 2.93
N LYS A 36 -10.76 -0.97 3.94
CA LYS A 36 -11.27 0.09 4.83
C LYS A 36 -11.05 1.51 4.32
N ILE A 37 -9.93 1.76 3.65
CA ILE A 37 -9.56 3.11 3.20
C ILE A 37 -9.88 3.37 1.73
N PHE A 38 -10.04 2.31 0.94
CA PHE A 38 -10.32 2.41 -0.47
C PHE A 38 -11.81 2.68 -0.71
N ASP A 39 -12.09 3.70 -1.51
CA ASP A 39 -13.44 3.98 -2.01
C ASP A 39 -13.38 4.18 -3.53
N ILE A 40 -14.02 3.26 -4.25
CA ILE A 40 -14.04 3.25 -5.71
C ILE A 40 -14.64 4.53 -6.31
N ARG A 41 -15.52 5.23 -5.58
CA ARG A 41 -16.14 6.48 -6.06
C ARG A 41 -15.14 7.60 -6.24
N TYR A 42 -14.03 7.55 -5.52
CA TYR A 42 -13.01 8.59 -5.47
C TYR A 42 -11.66 8.12 -6.00
N SER A 43 -11.56 6.84 -6.38
CA SER A 43 -10.31 6.19 -6.73
C SER A 43 -9.62 6.79 -7.94
N MET A 44 -10.40 7.28 -8.92
CA MET A 44 -9.92 7.89 -10.17
C MET A 44 -10.10 9.41 -10.21
N VAL A 45 -10.45 10.03 -9.09
CA VAL A 45 -10.65 11.48 -8.99
C VAL A 45 -9.42 12.10 -8.31
N ASN A 46 -9.02 13.27 -8.77
CA ASN A 46 -7.91 14.03 -8.20
C ASN A 46 -8.04 14.15 -6.67
N PRO A 47 -6.95 13.96 -5.92
CA PRO A 47 -6.96 14.09 -4.47
C PRO A 47 -7.40 15.49 -4.01
N PRO A 48 -7.93 15.60 -2.77
CA PRO A 48 -8.22 16.88 -2.16
C PRO A 48 -6.96 17.73 -2.04
N ARG A 49 -7.08 19.03 -2.31
CA ARG A 49 -6.01 20.00 -2.09
C ARG A 49 -5.80 20.20 -0.59
N VAL A 50 -4.56 20.30 -0.16
CA VAL A 50 -4.19 20.65 1.21
C VAL A 50 -3.74 22.11 1.22
N ASN A 51 -4.40 22.96 2.01
CA ASN A 51 -4.14 24.41 2.04
C ASN A 51 -4.24 25.08 0.65
N GLY A 52 -5.14 24.60 -0.21
CA GLY A 52 -5.34 25.15 -1.54
C GLY A 52 -4.38 24.64 -2.62
N THR A 53 -3.40 23.80 -2.27
CA THR A 53 -2.38 23.31 -3.20
C THR A 53 -2.40 21.78 -3.31
N PHE A 54 -2.01 21.27 -4.48
CA PHE A 54 -1.72 19.87 -4.72
C PHE A 54 -0.27 19.75 -5.18
N ASN A 55 0.57 19.08 -4.39
CA ASN A 55 2.00 18.99 -4.63
C ASN A 55 2.34 17.66 -5.29
N VAL A 56 3.12 17.73 -6.37
CA VAL A 56 3.68 16.58 -7.06
C VAL A 56 5.20 16.74 -7.07
N THR A 57 5.90 15.72 -6.60
CA THR A 57 7.35 15.64 -6.68
C THR A 57 7.72 14.55 -7.65
N PHE A 58 8.67 14.81 -8.53
CA PHE A 58 9.18 13.82 -9.45
C PHE A 58 10.70 13.91 -9.53
N ASP A 59 11.34 12.75 -9.59
CA ASP A 59 12.78 12.63 -9.77
C ASP A 59 13.05 12.13 -11.18
N MET A 60 14.01 12.74 -11.86
CA MET A 60 14.38 12.38 -13.23
C MET A 60 15.87 12.04 -13.32
N ALA A 61 16.18 11.03 -14.10
CA ALA A 61 17.47 10.86 -14.76
C ALA A 61 17.32 11.16 -16.25
N ILE A 62 18.42 11.38 -16.96
CA ILE A 62 18.40 11.69 -18.40
C ILE A 62 17.48 10.70 -19.14
N ALA A 63 16.43 11.24 -19.74
CA ALA A 63 15.36 10.54 -20.49
C ALA A 63 14.42 9.60 -19.69
N GLN A 64 14.48 9.54 -18.36
CA GLN A 64 13.65 8.63 -17.55
C GLN A 64 13.08 9.29 -16.30
N LEU A 65 11.78 9.09 -16.06
CA LEU A 65 11.12 9.37 -14.78
C LEU A 65 11.51 8.26 -13.79
N LEU A 66 12.27 8.60 -12.76
CA LEU A 66 12.72 7.66 -11.74
C LEU A 66 11.65 7.41 -10.68
N GLU A 67 11.05 8.50 -10.19
CA GLU A 67 10.07 8.44 -9.12
C GLU A 67 9.00 9.52 -9.33
N LEU A 68 7.77 9.19 -8.98
CA LEU A 68 6.64 10.09 -8.97
C LEU A 68 5.88 9.93 -7.66
N THR A 69 5.87 11.00 -6.87
CA THR A 69 5.32 10.99 -5.51
C THR A 69 4.32 12.13 -5.34
N TRP A 70 3.16 11.79 -4.80
CA TRP A 70 2.09 12.72 -4.47
C TRP A 70 1.39 12.30 -3.17
N TYR A 71 0.58 13.20 -2.61
CA TYR A 71 -0.13 12.97 -1.36
C TYR A 71 -1.64 12.93 -1.56
N ASP A 72 -2.28 11.85 -1.13
CA ASP A 72 -3.74 11.72 -1.06
C ASP A 72 -4.19 11.53 0.39
N THR A 73 -4.84 12.55 0.94
CA THR A 73 -5.35 12.55 2.33
C THR A 73 -6.41 11.47 2.59
N ARG A 74 -7.14 11.05 1.55
CA ARG A 74 -8.21 10.04 1.65
C ARG A 74 -7.64 8.67 1.99
N LEU A 75 -6.42 8.39 1.55
CA LEU A 75 -5.71 7.13 1.75
C LEU A 75 -4.85 7.12 3.02
N SER A 76 -5.04 8.06 3.95
CA SER A 76 -4.32 8.06 5.23
C SER A 76 -5.03 7.17 6.25
N TRP A 77 -4.27 6.35 6.99
CA TRP A 77 -4.83 5.48 8.04
C TRP A 77 -4.11 5.54 9.39
N ARG A 78 -2.89 6.11 9.45
CA ARG A 78 -2.15 6.20 10.71
C ARG A 78 -2.98 6.98 11.75
N ASN A 79 -2.99 6.45 12.97
CA ASN A 79 -3.76 6.95 14.10
C ASN A 79 -5.29 6.93 13.91
N ARG A 80 -5.81 6.27 12.87
CA ARG A 80 -7.25 6.05 12.71
C ARG A 80 -7.66 4.74 13.39
N VAL A 81 -8.80 4.78 14.06
CA VAL A 81 -9.47 3.60 14.61
C VAL A 81 -10.71 3.31 13.77
N PHE A 82 -10.78 2.11 13.23
CA PHE A 82 -11.90 1.58 12.45
C PHE A 82 -12.73 0.67 13.34
N ASN A 83 -14.06 0.68 13.17
CA ASN A 83 -14.97 -0.24 13.88
C ASN A 83 -14.74 -0.29 15.41
N GLY A 84 -14.38 0.83 16.04
CA GLY A 84 -14.24 0.97 17.50
C GLY A 84 -12.91 0.51 18.12
N ASN A 85 -12.23 -0.49 17.56
CA ASN A 85 -10.96 -0.99 18.13
C ASN A 85 -9.90 -1.43 17.09
N LEU A 86 -10.23 -1.45 15.80
CA LEU A 86 -9.33 -1.92 14.76
C LEU A 86 -8.40 -0.79 14.36
N SER A 87 -7.09 -0.98 14.55
CA SER A 87 -6.08 -0.03 14.06
C SER A 87 -5.05 -0.76 13.23
N PHE A 88 -4.50 -0.05 12.24
CA PHE A 88 -3.48 -0.56 11.33
C PHE A 88 -2.17 0.20 11.49
N ASN A 89 -1.88 0.69 12.69
CA ASN A 89 -0.69 1.51 12.96
C ASN A 89 0.64 0.76 12.76
N SER A 90 0.61 -0.57 12.83
CA SER A 90 1.76 -1.43 12.52
C SER A 90 2.05 -1.54 11.02
N VAL A 91 1.05 -1.28 10.15
CA VAL A 91 1.22 -1.34 8.70
C VAL A 91 1.89 -0.05 8.21
N GLN A 92 3.12 -0.18 7.72
CA GLN A 92 3.92 0.97 7.29
C GLN A 92 3.58 1.44 5.88
N SER A 93 3.30 0.50 4.97
CA SER A 93 2.94 0.75 3.57
C SER A 93 2.06 -0.39 3.05
N ILE A 94 1.32 -0.11 1.97
CA ILE A 94 0.57 -1.10 1.22
C ILE A 94 0.86 -0.92 -0.27
N LYS A 95 0.73 -2.00 -1.04
CA LYS A 95 0.87 -1.97 -2.50
C LYS A 95 -0.52 -1.97 -3.11
N ILE A 96 -0.81 -0.98 -3.94
CA ILE A 96 -2.08 -0.84 -4.65
C ILE A 96 -1.78 -0.88 -6.16
N PRO A 97 -2.53 -1.64 -6.98
CA PRO A 97 -2.42 -1.59 -8.43
C PRO A 97 -2.63 -0.16 -8.97
N ASN A 98 -1.75 0.29 -9.87
CA ASN A 98 -1.84 1.63 -10.47
C ASN A 98 -3.16 1.89 -11.21
N SER A 99 -3.88 0.85 -11.65
CA SER A 99 -5.20 0.98 -12.29
C SER A 99 -6.32 1.31 -11.30
N GLN A 100 -6.06 1.21 -10.00
CA GLN A 100 -7.04 1.44 -8.94
C GLN A 100 -6.85 2.78 -8.24
N ILE A 101 -5.81 3.55 -8.55
CA ILE A 101 -5.54 4.83 -7.89
C ILE A 101 -5.25 5.92 -8.91
N TRP A 102 -5.81 7.10 -8.66
CA TRP A 102 -5.55 8.28 -9.47
C TRP A 102 -4.06 8.61 -9.36
N LYS A 103 -3.48 9.01 -10.49
CA LYS A 103 -2.12 9.50 -10.60
C LYS A 103 -2.14 10.81 -11.39
N PRO A 104 -1.23 11.75 -11.13
CA PRO A 104 -1.15 12.94 -11.94
C PRO A 104 -0.72 12.58 -13.37
N ASP A 105 -1.34 13.25 -14.34
CA ASP A 105 -0.91 13.19 -15.73
C ASP A 105 0.31 14.10 -15.89
N LEU A 106 1.46 13.51 -16.22
CA LEU A 106 2.68 14.24 -16.52
C LEU A 106 2.91 14.23 -18.02
N VAL A 107 2.93 15.42 -18.62
CA VAL A 107 3.23 15.62 -20.04
C VAL A 107 4.49 16.45 -20.15
N VAL A 108 5.46 15.95 -20.91
CA VAL A 108 6.66 16.71 -21.28
C VAL A 108 6.30 17.55 -22.50
N TYR A 109 6.16 18.86 -22.32
CA TYR A 109 6.08 19.80 -23.43
C TYR A 109 7.50 20.03 -23.95
N ASN A 110 7.75 19.55 -25.17
CA ASN A 110 8.99 19.83 -25.87
C ASN A 110 8.66 20.78 -27.02
N GLU A 111 9.08 22.04 -26.90
CA GLU A 111 8.97 22.99 -27.99
C GLU A 111 10.07 22.71 -29.02
N TYR A 112 9.91 21.64 -29.79
CA TYR A 112 10.47 21.58 -31.14
C TYR A 112 9.41 22.10 -32.10
N ALA A 113 9.12 23.40 -32.00
CA ALA A 113 8.59 24.15 -33.13
C ALA A 113 9.79 24.47 -34.01
N GLY A 114 9.83 23.89 -35.21
CA GLY A 114 10.94 24.05 -36.16
C GLY A 114 11.16 25.49 -36.61
#